data_AF-A0A1U7I273-F1
#
_entry.id   AF-A0A1U7I273-F1
#
_cell.length_a   1.000
_cell.length_b   1.000
_cell.length_c   1.000
_cell.angle_alpha   90.00
_cell.angle_beta   90.00
_cell.angle_gamma   90.00
#
_symmetry.space_group_name_H-M   'P 1'
#
loop_
_entity.id
_entity.type
_entity.pdbx_description
1 polymer ?
#
loop_
_entity_poly.entity_id
_entity_poly.type
_entity_poly.pdbx_seq_one_letter_code
_entity_poly.pdbx_strand_id
1 'polypeptide(L)'
;MAAEPKNDWVKLGRELAQNLDGIADEAQIKQMTIDAVNQIIESGVNLKRPLSIVRKEIEVKFPVAPPTKAKPKGYYFTNTGKGRVERFEHLALWYLTENTDRRDVTGDEAREEYWGNLPKFGRETEASETSEKSTQKATKPTKTDKPTLTTKMLEATIIDSLELDEETKQILELALTHSGLDLAEFMQKAIKIYANTITGKIRRLEEDSLKNIATSELLNNPKYSTYPGRAEEMVRRAIEAIKIYNSEVATEPKQRWIITQSLLSELTGSRGSVVQSAMKKYAKDINDHHEKYPEFFNDDGTLKQYFNRKRGIEIKQEIDLIKLVPNG
;
A
#
# COMPACT_ATOMS: atom_id res chain seq x y z
N MET A 1 8.93 25.95 29.94
CA MET A 1 9.32 25.06 28.83
C MET A 1 8.85 25.72 27.54
N ALA A 2 9.78 26.18 26.71
CA ALA A 2 9.46 26.86 25.46
C ALA A 2 8.75 25.89 24.51
N ALA A 3 7.63 26.33 23.92
CA ALA A 3 6.93 25.56 22.91
C ALA A 3 7.87 25.34 21.72
N GLU A 4 8.12 24.09 21.36
CA GLU A 4 8.80 23.77 20.10
C GLU A 4 8.05 24.46 18.95
N PRO A 5 8.76 25.14 18.03
CA PRO A 5 8.11 25.78 16.90
C PRO A 5 7.36 24.72 16.11
N LYS A 6 6.06 24.97 15.91
CA LYS A 6 5.21 24.16 15.05
C LYS A 6 5.77 24.32 13.63
N ASN A 7 6.60 23.37 13.18
CA ASN A 7 7.27 23.47 11.89
C ASN A 7 6.23 23.63 10.78
N ASP A 8 6.27 24.79 10.11
CA ASP A 8 5.34 25.13 9.03
C ASP A 8 5.90 24.67 7.69
N TRP A 9 5.62 23.42 7.36
CA TRP A 9 6.06 22.80 6.10
C TRP A 9 5.43 23.42 4.85
N VAL A 10 4.27 24.08 5.00
CA VAL A 10 3.64 24.81 3.90
C VAL A 10 4.49 26.04 3.58
N LYS A 11 4.91 26.77 4.62
CA LYS A 11 5.83 27.91 4.46
C LYS A 11 7.15 27.49 3.81
N LEU A 12 7.78 26.42 4.31
CA LEU A 12 9.02 25.88 3.72
C LEU A 12 8.86 25.53 2.23
N GLY A 13 7.75 24.86 1.88
CA GLY A 13 7.45 24.52 0.49
C GLY A 13 7.26 25.73 -0.42
N ARG A 14 6.58 26.77 0.06
CA ARG A 14 6.39 28.02 -0.68
C ARG A 14 7.69 28.79 -0.88
N GLU A 15 8.51 28.90 0.17
CA GLU A 15 9.81 29.58 0.09
C GLU A 15 10.73 28.86 -0.89
N LEU A 16 10.80 27.53 -0.83
CA LEU A 16 11.55 26.73 -1.79
C LEU A 16 11.03 26.95 -3.22
N ALA A 17 9.72 26.87 -3.44
CA ALA A 17 9.13 27.07 -4.76
C ALA A 17 9.35 28.49 -5.31
N GLN A 18 9.34 29.51 -4.46
CA GLN A 18 9.66 30.89 -4.83
C GLN A 18 11.14 31.05 -5.20
N ASN A 19 12.04 30.47 -4.41
CA ASN A 19 13.48 30.60 -4.66
C ASN A 19 13.91 29.85 -5.92
N LEU A 20 13.20 28.77 -6.29
CA LEU A 20 13.44 28.04 -7.54
C LEU A 20 12.94 28.79 -8.79
N ASP A 21 12.16 29.86 -8.64
CA ASP A 21 11.57 30.59 -9.77
C ASP A 21 12.67 31.22 -10.64
N GLY A 22 12.69 30.87 -11.92
CA GLY A 22 13.71 31.32 -12.88
C GLY A 22 15.06 30.60 -12.80
N ILE A 23 15.25 29.63 -11.89
CA ILE A 23 16.48 28.84 -11.81
C ILE A 23 16.37 27.63 -12.75
N ALA A 24 17.34 27.50 -13.66
CA ALA A 24 17.45 26.37 -14.58
C ALA A 24 18.66 25.47 -14.31
N ASP A 25 19.58 25.92 -13.46
CA ASP A 25 20.81 25.19 -13.14
C ASP A 25 20.52 24.03 -12.18
N GLU A 26 20.90 22.82 -12.60
CA GLU A 26 20.59 21.61 -11.86
C GLU A 26 21.32 21.55 -10.51
N ALA A 27 22.57 22.03 -10.43
CA ALA A 27 23.34 22.03 -9.20
C ALA A 27 22.71 22.96 -8.15
N GLN A 28 22.27 24.15 -8.55
CA GLN A 28 21.53 25.08 -7.69
C GLN A 28 20.19 24.47 -7.23
N ILE A 29 19.40 23.90 -8.16
CA ILE A 29 18.12 23.26 -7.82
C ILE A 29 18.33 22.10 -6.84
N LYS A 30 19.36 21.27 -7.06
CA LYS A 30 19.74 20.15 -6.19
C LYS A 30 20.08 20.65 -4.79
N GLN A 31 20.99 21.64 -4.67
CA GLN A 31 21.42 22.17 -3.38
C GLN A 31 20.24 22.71 -2.57
N MET A 32 19.42 23.58 -3.17
CA MET A 32 18.29 24.21 -2.48
C MET A 32 17.24 23.19 -2.04
N THR A 33 17.00 22.16 -2.85
CA THR A 33 16.06 21.09 -2.52
C THR A 33 16.61 20.23 -1.38
N ILE A 34 17.91 19.88 -1.42
CA ILE A 34 18.55 19.09 -0.36
C ILE A 34 18.56 19.86 0.96
N ASP A 35 18.82 21.17 0.94
CA ASP A 35 18.78 22.01 2.14
C ASP A 35 17.39 22.00 2.79
N ALA A 36 16.32 22.09 1.99
CA ALA A 36 14.95 21.97 2.49
C ALA A 36 14.65 20.58 3.07
N VAL A 37 15.18 19.50 2.46
CA VAL A 37 15.02 18.15 3.00
C VAL A 37 15.80 18.00 4.32
N ASN A 38 17.01 18.54 4.41
CA ASN A 38 17.81 18.50 5.62
C ASN A 38 17.14 19.24 6.78
N GLN A 39 16.49 20.39 6.54
CA GLN A 39 15.67 21.07 7.56
C GLN A 39 14.54 20.18 8.10
N ILE A 40 13.92 19.36 7.24
CA ILE A 40 12.90 18.40 7.69
C ILE A 40 13.55 17.28 8.51
N ILE A 41 14.71 16.75 8.08
CA ILE A 41 15.44 15.70 8.81
C ILE A 41 15.87 16.19 10.20
N GLU A 42 16.45 17.39 10.28
CA GLU A 42 16.92 18.01 11.52
C GLU A 42 15.80 18.24 12.54
N SER A 43 14.56 18.41 12.06
CA SER A 43 13.40 18.54 12.95
C SER A 43 12.97 17.24 13.65
N GLY A 44 13.56 16.10 13.30
CA GLY A 44 13.30 14.81 13.95
C GLY A 44 11.91 14.20 13.69
N VAL A 45 11.14 14.75 12.74
CA VAL A 45 9.80 14.25 12.41
C VAL A 45 9.84 13.15 11.33
N ASN A 46 8.76 12.39 11.21
CA ASN A 46 8.59 11.46 10.08
C ASN A 46 8.51 12.23 8.74
N LEU A 47 9.43 11.94 7.82
CA LEU A 47 9.64 12.67 6.56
C LEU A 47 8.45 12.62 5.60
N LYS A 48 7.62 11.57 5.65
CA LYS A 48 6.59 11.31 4.64
C LYS A 48 5.58 12.45 4.51
N ARG A 49 5.08 12.96 5.64
CA ARG A 49 4.06 14.03 5.65
C ARG A 49 4.65 15.39 5.25
N PRO A 50 5.76 15.87 5.83
CA PRO A 50 6.42 17.11 5.41
C PRO A 50 6.83 17.10 3.93
N LEU A 51 7.50 16.05 3.44
CA LEU A 51 7.89 15.96 2.03
C LEU A 51 6.67 15.98 1.09
N SER A 52 5.57 15.34 1.48
CA SER A 52 4.32 15.42 0.70
C SER A 52 3.69 16.80 0.71
N ILE A 53 3.88 17.61 1.77
CA ILE A 53 3.39 18.99 1.81
C ILE A 53 4.26 19.87 0.92
N VAL A 54 5.59 19.79 1.07
CA VAL A 54 6.55 20.55 0.25
C VAL A 54 6.38 20.23 -1.24
N ARG A 55 6.21 18.95 -1.59
CA ARG A 55 5.93 18.50 -2.96
C ARG A 55 4.74 19.23 -3.58
N LYS A 56 3.64 19.36 -2.84
CA LYS A 56 2.42 20.02 -3.34
C LYS A 56 2.66 21.49 -3.64
N GLU A 57 3.40 22.21 -2.79
CA GLU A 57 3.69 23.63 -3.04
C GLU A 57 4.60 23.81 -4.27
N ILE A 58 5.56 22.89 -4.50
CA ILE A 58 6.37 22.89 -5.74
C ILE A 58 5.50 22.61 -6.95
N GLU A 59 4.62 21.60 -6.90
CA GLU A 59 3.71 21.24 -8.01
C GLU A 59 2.72 22.37 -8.36
N VAL A 60 2.31 23.18 -7.38
CA VAL A 60 1.46 24.36 -7.60
C VAL A 60 2.18 25.43 -8.43
N LYS A 61 3.47 25.67 -8.15
CA LYS A 61 4.28 26.68 -8.86
C LYS A 61 4.82 26.16 -10.20
N PHE A 62 5.18 24.88 -10.25
CA PHE A 62 5.78 24.21 -11.40
C PHE A 62 4.91 23.00 -11.81
N PRO A 63 3.81 23.24 -12.54
CA PRO A 63 2.94 22.17 -12.99
C PRO A 63 3.68 21.22 -13.94
N VAL A 64 3.23 19.97 -13.97
CA VAL A 64 3.70 18.95 -14.92
C VAL A 64 3.46 19.42 -16.36
N ALA A 65 4.50 19.35 -17.18
CA ALA A 65 4.42 19.68 -18.59
C ALA A 65 4.22 18.40 -19.43
N PRO A 66 3.38 18.42 -20.48
CA PRO A 66 3.21 17.29 -21.37
C PRO A 66 4.52 16.97 -22.12
N PRO A 67 4.68 15.76 -22.67
CA PRO A 67 5.87 15.37 -23.41
C PRO A 67 5.93 16.13 -24.75
N THR A 68 6.59 17.29 -24.74
CA THR A 68 6.87 18.10 -25.93
C THR A 68 8.22 17.74 -26.55
N LYS A 69 8.42 18.03 -27.84
CA LYS A 69 9.71 17.82 -28.53
C LYS A 69 10.88 18.58 -27.89
N ALA A 70 10.60 19.71 -27.25
CA ALA A 70 11.60 20.50 -26.53
C ALA A 70 11.40 20.32 -25.02
N LYS A 71 12.49 19.97 -24.33
CA LYS A 71 12.57 19.86 -22.87
C LYS A 71 12.52 21.26 -22.23
N PRO A 72 11.60 21.52 -21.29
CA PRO A 72 11.63 22.76 -20.50
C PRO A 72 12.90 22.86 -19.64
N LYS A 73 13.48 24.05 -19.53
CA LYS A 73 14.65 24.30 -18.68
C LYS A 73 14.30 24.07 -17.20
N GLY A 74 15.16 23.39 -16.45
CA GLY A 74 14.92 23.06 -15.05
C GLY A 74 14.02 21.83 -14.81
N TYR A 75 13.67 21.09 -15.87
CA TYR A 75 12.83 19.90 -15.80
C TYR A 75 13.63 18.63 -16.10
N TYR A 76 13.08 17.46 -15.79
CA TYR A 76 13.56 16.15 -16.22
C TYR A 76 12.39 15.34 -16.81
N PHE A 77 12.70 14.44 -17.72
CA PHE A 77 11.71 13.55 -18.30
C PHE A 77 11.43 12.38 -17.35
N THR A 78 10.16 11.99 -17.20
CA THR A 78 9.77 10.81 -16.44
C THR A 78 8.53 10.15 -17.02
N ASN A 79 8.53 8.82 -17.04
CA ASN A 79 7.36 7.97 -17.31
C ASN A 79 6.94 7.17 -16.07
N THR A 80 7.57 7.40 -14.92
CA THR A 80 7.29 6.71 -13.66
C THR A 80 6.35 7.55 -12.77
N GLY A 81 5.67 6.93 -11.80
CA GLY A 81 4.74 7.62 -10.89
C GLY A 81 3.24 7.45 -11.20
N LYS A 82 2.41 8.38 -10.71
CA LYS A 82 0.94 8.28 -10.74
C LYS A 82 0.44 8.28 -12.20
N GLY A 83 -0.11 7.15 -12.64
CA GLY A 83 -0.66 6.98 -14.00
C GLY A 83 0.34 6.57 -15.08
N ARG A 84 1.65 6.46 -14.77
CA ARG A 84 2.71 6.06 -15.72
C ARG A 84 2.65 6.80 -17.07
N VAL A 85 2.31 8.08 -17.02
CA VAL A 85 2.23 8.94 -18.20
C VAL A 85 3.55 9.67 -18.39
N GLU A 86 4.07 9.66 -19.60
CA GLU A 86 5.23 10.45 -20.01
C GLU A 86 4.97 11.94 -19.78
N ARG A 87 5.89 12.61 -19.09
CA ARG A 87 5.78 14.02 -18.74
C ARG A 87 7.14 14.60 -18.37
N PHE A 88 7.21 15.92 -18.36
CA PHE A 88 8.30 16.66 -17.75
C PHE A 88 7.91 17.11 -16.35
N GLU A 89 8.76 16.81 -15.37
CA GLU A 89 8.63 17.27 -13.98
C GLU A 89 9.78 18.21 -13.62
N HIS A 90 9.53 19.16 -12.72
CA HIS A 90 10.59 20.05 -12.25
C HIS A 90 11.68 19.27 -11.50
N LEU A 91 12.95 19.60 -11.71
CA LEU A 91 14.10 18.91 -11.14
C LEU A 91 14.07 18.82 -9.61
N ALA A 92 13.48 19.81 -8.93
CA ALA A 92 13.29 19.74 -7.47
C ALA A 92 12.51 18.49 -7.03
N LEU A 93 11.56 18.00 -7.83
CA LEU A 93 10.78 16.80 -7.51
C LEU A 93 11.62 15.50 -7.58
N TRP A 94 12.75 15.54 -8.29
CA TRP A 94 13.73 14.46 -8.32
C TRP A 94 14.47 14.35 -6.98
N TYR A 95 14.99 15.48 -6.49
CA TYR A 95 15.81 15.56 -5.27
C TYR A 95 14.98 15.56 -3.97
N LEU A 96 13.68 15.84 -4.05
CA LEU A 96 12.75 15.82 -2.92
C LEU A 96 12.38 14.37 -2.51
N THR A 97 13.36 13.67 -1.96
CA THR A 97 13.29 12.24 -1.58
C THR A 97 14.18 11.97 -0.37
N GLU A 98 13.90 10.93 0.41
CA GLU A 98 14.77 10.46 1.50
C GLU A 98 15.94 9.59 1.00
N ASN A 99 15.80 8.97 -0.17
CA ASN A 99 16.81 8.12 -0.78
C ASN A 99 18.04 8.94 -1.20
N THR A 100 19.18 8.74 -0.52
CA THR A 100 20.45 9.44 -0.78
C THR A 100 21.05 9.07 -2.13
N ASP A 101 21.01 7.80 -2.52
CA ASP A 101 21.54 7.33 -3.81
C ASP A 101 20.88 8.07 -4.98
N ARG A 102 19.56 8.26 -4.89
CA ARG A 102 18.79 9.03 -5.88
C ARG A 102 19.17 10.50 -5.91
N ARG A 103 19.57 11.10 -4.78
CA ARG A 103 20.00 12.50 -4.72
C ARG A 103 21.35 12.72 -5.41
N ASP A 104 22.19 11.70 -5.47
CA ASP A 104 23.51 11.80 -6.10
C ASP A 104 23.45 11.73 -7.62
N VAL A 105 22.41 11.11 -8.17
CA VAL A 105 22.15 11.06 -9.61
C VAL A 105 21.88 12.46 -10.20
N THR A 106 22.74 12.86 -11.13
CA THR A 106 22.76 14.18 -11.77
C THR A 106 22.87 14.00 -13.28
N GLY A 107 22.07 14.73 -14.06
CA GLY A 107 21.95 14.58 -15.52
C GLY A 107 20.90 13.58 -15.97
N ASP A 108 20.35 13.78 -17.18
CA ASP A 108 19.25 12.96 -17.70
C ASP A 108 19.67 11.50 -17.95
N GLU A 109 20.83 11.29 -18.57
CA GLU A 109 21.37 9.95 -18.88
C GLU A 109 21.51 9.11 -17.60
N ALA A 110 22.07 9.70 -16.54
CA ALA A 110 22.23 9.03 -15.25
C ALA A 110 20.89 8.71 -14.59
N ARG A 111 19.84 9.53 -14.80
CA ARG A 111 18.49 9.24 -14.31
C ARG A 111 17.82 8.11 -15.08
N GLU A 112 18.01 8.06 -16.39
CA GLU A 112 17.52 6.95 -17.22
C GLU A 112 18.19 5.64 -16.82
N GLU A 113 19.51 5.66 -16.63
CA GLU A 113 20.27 4.51 -16.13
C GLU A 113 19.82 4.09 -14.72
N TYR A 114 19.62 5.05 -13.81
CA TYR A 114 19.09 4.78 -12.47
C TYR A 114 17.76 4.01 -12.54
N TRP A 115 16.82 4.45 -13.37
CA TRP A 115 15.54 3.73 -13.55
C TRP A 115 15.70 2.39 -14.26
N GLY A 116 16.62 2.29 -15.22
CA GLY A 116 16.91 1.07 -15.97
C GLY A 116 17.52 -0.04 -15.10
N ASN A 117 18.32 0.35 -14.11
CA ASN A 117 18.99 -0.53 -13.16
C ASN A 117 18.13 -0.94 -11.96
N LEU A 118 16.93 -0.35 -11.80
CA LEU A 118 16.00 -0.83 -10.78
C LEU A 118 15.47 -2.23 -11.16
N PRO A 119 15.34 -3.15 -10.19
CA PRO A 119 14.77 -4.47 -10.43
C PRO A 119 13.39 -4.35 -11.10
N LYS A 120 13.27 -4.91 -12.30
CA LYS A 120 12.00 -4.97 -13.01
C LYS A 120 11.10 -5.98 -12.30
N PHE A 121 10.16 -5.50 -11.49
CA PHE A 121 9.12 -6.36 -10.91
C PHE A 121 8.31 -7.04 -12.03
N GLY A 122 8.35 -8.38 -12.07
CA GLY A 122 7.39 -9.18 -12.84
C GLY A 122 7.79 -9.61 -14.26
N ARG A 123 9.07 -9.93 -14.53
CA ARG A 123 9.40 -10.84 -15.64
C ARG A 123 10.05 -12.10 -15.08
N GLU A 124 9.40 -13.24 -15.32
CA GLU A 124 9.95 -14.57 -15.13
C GLU A 124 11.34 -14.62 -15.77
N THR A 125 12.37 -14.85 -14.95
CA THR A 125 13.72 -15.11 -15.41
C THR A 125 13.72 -16.50 -16.03
N GLU A 126 13.82 -16.57 -17.35
CA GLU A 126 14.29 -17.77 -18.04
C GLU A 126 15.67 -18.11 -17.47
N ALA A 127 15.76 -19.30 -16.87
CA ALA A 127 16.98 -19.86 -16.37
C ALA A 127 17.97 -20.03 -17.53
N SER A 128 19.10 -19.33 -17.47
CA SER A 128 20.29 -19.70 -18.21
C SER A 128 21.21 -20.46 -17.26
N GLU A 129 21.21 -21.78 -17.40
CA GLU A 129 22.31 -22.63 -16.97
C GLU A 129 23.56 -22.23 -17.76
N THR A 130 24.65 -21.90 -17.07
CA THR A 130 25.98 -22.27 -17.54
C THR A 130 26.91 -22.46 -16.35
N SER A 131 27.45 -23.68 -16.27
CA SER A 131 28.48 -24.08 -15.32
C SER A 131 29.78 -23.30 -15.58
N GLU A 132 30.60 -23.10 -14.55
CA GLU A 132 32.00 -23.54 -14.64
C GLU A 132 32.69 -23.63 -13.27
N LYS A 133 33.47 -24.71 -13.15
CA LYS A 133 34.31 -25.11 -12.03
C LYS A 133 35.41 -24.09 -11.75
N SER A 134 35.84 -24.01 -10.50
CA SER A 134 37.28 -23.95 -10.23
C SER A 134 37.67 -24.76 -8.98
N THR A 135 38.81 -25.42 -9.12
CA THR A 135 39.42 -26.40 -8.22
C THR A 135 40.56 -25.70 -7.48
N GLN A 136 40.80 -26.05 -6.20
CA GLN A 136 42.12 -26.30 -5.54
C GLN A 136 42.00 -26.03 -4.01
N LYS A 137 42.19 -27.00 -3.11
CA LYS A 137 43.38 -27.77 -2.65
C LYS A 137 44.00 -27.20 -1.35
N ALA A 138 43.81 -27.97 -0.27
CA ALA A 138 44.66 -28.21 0.91
C ALA A 138 45.18 -27.04 1.79
N THR A 139 44.84 -27.04 3.08
CA THR A 139 45.75 -27.41 4.20
C THR A 139 45.07 -27.27 5.58
N LYS A 140 45.24 -28.28 6.44
CA LYS A 140 45.30 -28.19 7.92
C LYS A 140 46.79 -28.40 8.27
N PRO A 141 47.36 -27.94 9.41
CA PRO A 141 46.75 -28.05 10.75
C PRO A 141 46.94 -26.87 11.74
N THR A 142 45.97 -26.76 12.64
CA THR A 142 46.08 -26.51 14.09
C THR A 142 46.94 -25.34 14.60
N LYS A 143 46.28 -24.34 15.22
CA LYS A 143 46.53 -23.99 16.64
C LYS A 143 45.35 -23.21 17.23
N THR A 144 45.10 -23.58 18.48
CA THR A 144 44.02 -23.19 19.36
C THR A 144 44.14 -21.71 19.74
N ASP A 145 43.15 -20.91 19.35
CA ASP A 145 42.77 -19.71 20.09
C ASP A 145 41.24 -19.69 20.18
N LYS A 146 40.74 -19.47 21.39
CA LYS A 146 39.32 -19.51 21.73
C LYS A 146 38.54 -18.60 20.76
N PRO A 147 37.49 -19.09 20.07
CA PRO A 147 36.71 -18.22 19.22
C PRO A 147 35.96 -17.23 20.12
N THR A 148 36.38 -15.97 20.05
CA THR A 148 35.55 -14.87 20.54
C THR A 148 34.41 -14.76 19.53
N LEU A 149 33.23 -15.27 19.92
CA LEU A 149 31.99 -15.13 19.17
C LEU A 149 31.73 -13.63 18.92
N THR A 150 31.97 -13.18 17.70
CA THR A 150 31.60 -11.83 17.27
C THR A 150 30.15 -11.87 16.77
N THR A 151 29.42 -10.78 16.98
CA THR A 151 27.98 -10.61 16.65
C THR A 151 27.64 -11.03 15.20
N LYS A 152 28.58 -10.83 14.27
CA LYS A 152 28.51 -11.27 12.87
C LYS A 152 28.36 -12.78 12.67
N MET A 153 28.93 -13.61 13.56
CA MET A 153 28.79 -15.07 13.51
C MET A 153 27.42 -15.53 14.03
N LEU A 154 26.81 -14.78 14.96
CA LEU A 154 25.44 -15.05 15.40
C LEU A 154 24.43 -14.72 14.29
N GLU A 155 24.65 -13.63 13.56
CA GLU A 155 23.78 -13.17 12.46
C GLU A 155 23.71 -14.14 11.29
N ALA A 156 24.86 -14.65 10.81
CA ALA A 156 24.89 -15.64 9.73
C ALA A 156 24.21 -16.96 10.13
N THR A 157 24.40 -17.40 11.38
CA THR A 157 23.80 -18.65 11.89
C THR A 157 22.28 -18.53 12.03
N ILE A 158 21.75 -17.33 12.32
CA ILE A 158 20.31 -17.09 12.41
C ILE A 158 19.64 -17.12 11.03
N ILE A 159 20.24 -16.52 9.99
CA ILE A 159 19.68 -16.59 8.62
C ILE A 159 19.63 -18.03 8.11
N ASP A 160 20.72 -18.78 8.26
CA ASP A 160 20.77 -20.17 7.78
C ASP A 160 19.80 -21.07 8.55
N SER A 161 19.53 -20.76 9.82
CA SER A 161 18.52 -21.47 10.63
C SER A 161 17.06 -21.12 10.29
N LEU A 162 16.82 -20.02 9.56
CA LEU A 162 15.47 -19.57 9.22
C LEU A 162 14.93 -20.24 7.94
N GLU A 163 15.71 -21.14 7.30
CA GLU A 163 15.34 -21.90 6.11
C GLU A 163 14.63 -21.04 5.04
N LEU A 164 15.11 -19.81 4.85
CA LEU A 164 14.53 -18.87 3.90
C LEU A 164 14.74 -19.41 2.47
N ASP A 165 13.68 -19.35 1.65
CA ASP A 165 13.79 -19.63 0.23
C ASP A 165 14.68 -18.57 -0.47
N GLU A 166 15.15 -18.91 -1.66
CA GLU A 166 16.11 -18.09 -2.39
C GLU A 166 15.56 -16.70 -2.77
N GLU A 167 14.25 -16.60 -3.04
CA GLU A 167 13.59 -15.33 -3.34
C GLU A 167 13.59 -14.43 -2.08
N THR A 168 13.24 -14.99 -0.93
CA THR A 168 13.24 -14.26 0.35
C THR A 168 14.65 -13.80 0.74
N LYS A 169 15.69 -14.60 0.48
CA LYS A 169 17.09 -14.20 0.70
C LYS A 169 17.50 -13.01 -0.16
N GLN A 170 17.19 -13.04 -1.45
CA GLN A 170 17.49 -11.93 -2.37
C GLN A 170 16.78 -10.64 -1.95
N ILE A 171 15.51 -10.74 -1.52
CA ILE A 171 14.76 -9.59 -1.00
C ILE A 171 15.43 -9.01 0.26
N LEU A 172 15.86 -9.89 1.17
CA LEU A 172 16.52 -9.48 2.41
C LEU A 172 17.88 -8.80 2.14
N GLU A 173 18.72 -9.38 1.30
CA GLU A 173 20.02 -8.80 0.94
C GLU A 173 19.87 -7.42 0.29
N LEU A 174 18.90 -7.26 -0.60
CA LEU A 174 18.60 -5.99 -1.24
C LEU A 174 18.10 -4.95 -0.22
N ALA A 175 17.24 -5.36 0.71
CA ALA A 175 16.74 -4.50 1.76
C ALA A 175 17.85 -4.06 2.74
N LEU A 176 18.79 -4.95 3.09
CA LEU A 176 19.95 -4.61 3.90
C LEU A 176 20.86 -3.60 3.18
N THR A 177 21.16 -3.87 1.91
CA THR A 177 22.00 -3.00 1.06
C THR A 177 21.45 -1.58 1.00
N HIS A 178 20.13 -1.42 0.80
CA HIS A 178 19.51 -0.10 0.68
C HIS A 178 19.14 0.56 2.01
N SER A 179 19.02 -0.20 3.10
CA SER A 179 18.70 0.38 4.41
C SER A 179 19.93 0.86 5.17
N GLY A 180 21.13 0.39 4.79
CA GLY A 180 22.39 0.68 5.49
C GLY A 180 22.44 0.10 6.91
N LEU A 181 21.54 -0.86 7.22
CA LEU A 181 21.45 -1.52 8.51
C LEU A 181 22.19 -2.86 8.45
N ASP A 182 22.75 -3.28 9.59
CA ASP A 182 23.12 -4.68 9.75
C ASP A 182 21.87 -5.56 9.90
N LEU A 183 22.06 -6.88 9.73
CA LEU A 183 20.97 -7.83 9.77
C LEU A 183 20.21 -7.77 11.10
N ALA A 184 20.92 -7.72 12.22
CA ALA A 184 20.29 -7.77 13.54
C ALA A 184 19.39 -6.55 13.76
N GLU A 185 19.87 -5.36 13.41
CA GLU A 185 19.11 -4.11 13.46
C GLU A 185 17.93 -4.11 12.49
N PHE A 186 18.13 -4.61 11.27
CA PHE A 186 17.06 -4.75 10.28
C PHE A 186 15.95 -5.67 10.79
N MET A 187 16.33 -6.85 11.28
CA MET A 187 15.38 -7.85 11.80
C MET A 187 14.64 -7.31 13.03
N GLN A 188 15.33 -6.67 13.97
CA GLN A 188 14.68 -6.06 15.14
C GLN A 188 13.70 -4.96 14.72
N LYS A 189 14.08 -4.08 13.79
CA LYS A 189 13.17 -3.04 13.27
C LYS A 189 11.99 -3.64 12.52
N ALA A 190 12.22 -4.62 11.66
CA ALA A 190 11.17 -5.29 10.89
C ALA A 190 10.16 -5.98 11.82
N ILE A 191 10.64 -6.77 12.78
CA ILE A 191 9.82 -7.44 13.80
C ILE A 191 9.03 -6.40 14.60
N LYS A 192 9.69 -5.35 15.09
CA LYS A 192 9.03 -4.31 15.89
C LYS A 192 7.95 -3.57 15.11
N ILE A 193 8.20 -3.20 13.84
CA ILE A 193 7.23 -2.54 12.97
C ILE A 193 6.04 -3.46 12.71
N TYR A 194 6.30 -4.72 12.38
CA TYR A 194 5.24 -5.68 12.09
C TYR A 194 4.42 -6.02 13.35
N ALA A 195 5.08 -6.25 14.49
CA ALA A 195 4.45 -6.46 15.78
C ALA A 195 3.58 -5.27 16.18
N ASN A 196 4.09 -4.03 16.10
CA ASN A 196 3.31 -2.82 16.34
C ASN A 196 2.10 -2.69 15.41
N THR A 197 2.24 -3.14 14.16
CA THR A 197 1.13 -3.15 13.20
C THR A 197 0.06 -4.14 13.61
N ILE A 198 0.45 -5.35 14.02
CA ILE A 198 -0.48 -6.38 14.51
C ILE A 198 -1.14 -5.94 15.81
N THR A 199 -0.36 -5.53 16.81
CA THR A 199 -0.89 -5.10 18.11
C THR A 199 -1.77 -3.86 17.98
N GLY A 200 -1.40 -2.91 17.12
CA GLY A 200 -2.25 -1.77 16.79
C GLY A 200 -3.54 -2.15 16.04
N LYS A 201 -3.57 -3.25 15.28
CA LYS A 201 -4.81 -3.80 14.71
C LYS A 201 -5.67 -4.45 15.80
N ILE A 202 -5.07 -5.27 16.67
CA ILE A 202 -5.75 -5.95 17.78
C ILE A 202 -6.37 -4.93 18.73
N ARG A 203 -5.59 -3.95 19.17
CA ARG A 203 -6.04 -2.88 20.06
C ARG A 203 -7.25 -2.11 19.48
N ARG A 204 -7.26 -1.84 18.17
CA ARG A 204 -8.43 -1.24 17.49
C ARG A 204 -9.63 -2.20 17.39
N LEU A 205 -9.40 -3.50 17.24
CA LEU A 205 -10.48 -4.49 17.32
C LEU A 205 -11.09 -4.59 18.72
N GLU A 206 -10.30 -4.30 19.76
CA GLU A 206 -10.70 -4.34 21.17
C GLU A 206 -11.31 -3.02 21.67
N GLU A 207 -10.83 -1.86 21.20
CA GLU A 207 -11.23 -0.54 21.71
C GLU A 207 -12.59 -0.05 21.15
N ASP A 208 -12.99 -0.43 19.93
CA ASP A 208 -14.31 -0.09 19.38
C ASP A 208 -15.06 -1.33 18.91
N SER A 209 -16.14 -1.71 19.60
CA SER A 209 -17.10 -2.68 19.06
C SER A 209 -17.80 -2.05 17.87
N LEU A 210 -17.36 -2.41 16.65
CA LEU A 210 -17.93 -1.92 15.40
C LEU A 210 -19.45 -2.11 15.31
N LYS A 211 -19.99 -3.11 16.02
CA LYS A 211 -21.44 -3.38 16.13
C LYS A 211 -22.23 -2.17 16.65
N ASN A 212 -21.65 -1.42 17.60
CA ASN A 212 -22.34 -0.30 18.22
C ASN A 212 -22.30 0.99 17.38
N ILE A 213 -21.53 0.99 16.29
CA ILE A 213 -21.42 2.14 15.38
C ILE A 213 -22.59 2.09 14.40
N ALA A 214 -23.24 3.22 14.16
CA ALA A 214 -24.33 3.32 13.19
C ALA A 214 -23.86 2.94 11.78
N THR A 215 -24.73 2.31 10.98
CA THR A 215 -24.38 1.84 9.63
C THR A 215 -24.03 2.98 8.70
N SER A 216 -24.72 4.13 8.83
CA SER A 216 -24.40 5.35 8.09
C SER A 216 -22.98 5.84 8.38
N GLU A 217 -22.56 5.77 9.65
CA GLU A 217 -21.22 6.18 10.08
C GLU A 217 -20.16 5.18 9.58
N LEU A 218 -20.40 3.88 9.74
CA LEU A 218 -19.47 2.84 9.30
C LEU A 218 -19.33 2.77 7.77
N LEU A 219 -20.38 3.15 7.02
CA LEU A 219 -20.40 3.20 5.56
C LEU A 219 -19.67 4.43 5.04
N ASN A 220 -19.96 5.63 5.58
CA ASN A 220 -19.60 6.90 4.95
C ASN A 220 -18.44 7.65 5.63
N ASN A 221 -18.12 7.36 6.89
CA ASN A 221 -17.07 8.10 7.60
C ASN A 221 -15.67 7.60 7.20
N PRO A 222 -14.81 8.47 6.64
CA PRO A 222 -13.45 8.09 6.22
C PRO A 222 -12.59 7.51 7.34
N LYS A 223 -12.87 7.85 8.61
CA LYS A 223 -12.22 7.28 9.80
C LYS A 223 -12.24 5.76 9.78
N TYR A 224 -13.34 5.16 9.32
CA TYR A 224 -13.53 3.71 9.35
C TYR A 224 -13.13 2.99 8.06
N SER A 225 -12.74 3.73 7.01
CA SER A 225 -12.42 3.17 5.68
C SER A 225 -11.30 2.11 5.72
N THR A 226 -10.32 2.27 6.61
CA THR A 226 -9.21 1.33 6.81
C THR A 226 -9.26 0.64 8.16
N TYR A 227 -10.38 0.72 8.89
CA TYR A 227 -10.48 0.17 10.23
C TYR A 227 -10.53 -1.37 10.19
N PRO A 228 -9.74 -2.07 11.00
CA PRO A 228 -9.76 -3.53 11.05
C PRO A 228 -11.18 -4.06 11.34
N GLY A 229 -11.65 -5.05 10.60
CA GLY A 229 -12.98 -5.63 10.82
C GLY A 229 -14.16 -4.84 10.22
N ARG A 230 -13.98 -3.59 9.76
CA ARG A 230 -15.07 -2.79 9.16
C ARG A 230 -15.73 -3.50 7.99
N ALA A 231 -14.92 -4.06 7.08
CA ALA A 231 -15.46 -4.73 5.90
C ALA A 231 -16.27 -5.98 6.27
N GLU A 232 -15.84 -6.73 7.28
CA GLU A 232 -16.56 -7.91 7.77
C GLU A 232 -17.89 -7.54 8.41
N GLU A 233 -17.89 -6.53 9.28
CA GLU A 233 -19.11 -6.03 9.92
C GLU A 233 -20.09 -5.44 8.88
N MET A 234 -19.59 -4.70 7.89
CA MET A 234 -20.42 -4.20 6.80
C MET A 234 -21.00 -5.32 5.94
N VAL A 235 -20.25 -6.40 5.69
CA VAL A 235 -20.77 -7.58 4.99
C VAL A 235 -21.85 -8.26 5.80
N ARG A 236 -21.68 -8.42 7.12
CA ARG A 236 -22.73 -8.96 8.01
C ARG A 236 -24.02 -8.13 7.92
N ARG A 237 -23.91 -6.80 8.01
CA ARG A 237 -25.07 -5.90 7.89
C ARG A 237 -25.71 -5.94 6.51
N ALA A 238 -24.91 -6.07 5.45
CA ALA A 238 -25.44 -6.20 4.08
C ALA A 238 -26.17 -7.52 3.85
N ILE A 239 -25.65 -8.63 4.41
CA ILE A 239 -26.36 -9.93 4.42
C ILE A 239 -27.72 -9.76 5.11
N GLU A 240 -27.75 -9.14 6.29
CA GLU A 240 -28.99 -8.93 7.03
C GLU A 240 -29.98 -8.00 6.30
N ALA A 241 -29.48 -6.92 5.69
CA ALA A 241 -30.32 -6.03 4.90
C ALA A 241 -30.96 -6.75 3.70
N ILE A 242 -30.22 -7.62 3.00
CA ILE A 242 -30.77 -8.42 1.90
C ILE A 242 -31.80 -9.42 2.44
N LYS A 243 -31.55 -10.02 3.61
CA LYS A 243 -32.50 -10.94 4.24
C LYS A 243 -33.81 -10.25 4.56
N ILE A 244 -33.76 -9.11 5.26
CA ILE A 244 -34.91 -8.27 5.59
C ILE A 244 -35.63 -7.83 4.31
N TYR A 245 -34.89 -7.34 3.31
CA TYR A 245 -35.49 -6.91 2.04
C TYR A 245 -36.27 -8.04 1.37
N ASN A 246 -35.68 -9.24 1.25
CA ASN A 246 -36.32 -10.36 0.58
C ASN A 246 -37.56 -10.89 1.33
N SER A 247 -37.58 -10.78 2.66
CA SER A 247 -38.69 -11.28 3.48
C SER A 247 -39.80 -10.26 3.72
N GLU A 248 -39.47 -8.97 3.84
CA GLU A 248 -40.40 -7.93 4.32
C GLU A 248 -40.75 -6.88 3.27
N VAL A 249 -39.89 -6.67 2.26
CA VAL A 249 -40.07 -5.60 1.27
C VAL A 249 -40.44 -6.17 -0.10
N ALA A 250 -39.78 -7.25 -0.52
CA ALA A 250 -40.04 -7.90 -1.79
C ALA A 250 -41.36 -8.68 -1.77
N THR A 251 -42.37 -8.16 -2.47
CA THR A 251 -43.69 -8.81 -2.59
C THR A 251 -43.72 -9.89 -3.67
N GLU A 252 -42.86 -9.80 -4.68
CA GLU A 252 -42.80 -10.72 -5.83
C GLU A 252 -41.45 -11.44 -5.94
N PRO A 253 -41.39 -12.69 -6.41
CA PRO A 253 -40.13 -13.45 -6.55
C PRO A 253 -39.03 -12.71 -7.36
N LYS A 254 -39.41 -12.05 -8.46
CA LYS A 254 -38.46 -11.27 -9.29
C LYS A 254 -37.86 -10.05 -8.58
N GLN A 255 -38.45 -9.59 -7.48
CA GLN A 255 -37.94 -8.48 -6.69
C GLN A 255 -36.89 -8.95 -5.67
N ARG A 256 -36.80 -10.24 -5.36
CA ARG A 256 -35.79 -10.75 -4.42
C ARG A 256 -34.38 -10.70 -5.01
N TRP A 257 -33.39 -10.81 -4.14
CA TRP A 257 -31.98 -10.74 -4.51
C TRP A 257 -31.21 -11.93 -3.93
N ILE A 258 -30.40 -12.61 -4.75
CA ILE A 258 -29.47 -13.64 -4.28
C ILE A 258 -28.29 -12.95 -3.61
N ILE A 259 -27.94 -13.37 -2.39
CA ILE A 259 -26.72 -12.89 -1.73
C ILE A 259 -25.49 -13.43 -2.48
N THR A 260 -24.79 -12.56 -3.21
CA THR A 260 -23.56 -12.89 -3.94
C THR A 260 -22.41 -11.95 -3.56
N GLN A 261 -21.17 -12.36 -3.86
CA GLN A 261 -19.99 -11.53 -3.63
C GLN A 261 -20.09 -10.17 -4.31
N SER A 262 -20.52 -10.12 -5.58
CA SER A 262 -20.64 -8.87 -6.33
C SER A 262 -21.66 -7.93 -5.68
N LEU A 263 -22.80 -8.47 -5.25
CA LEU A 263 -23.87 -7.72 -4.60
C LEU A 263 -23.39 -7.10 -3.28
N LEU A 264 -22.70 -7.89 -2.46
CA LEU A 264 -22.15 -7.45 -1.18
C LEU A 264 -21.02 -6.43 -1.36
N SER A 265 -20.16 -6.59 -2.38
CA SER A 265 -19.14 -5.61 -2.74
C SER A 265 -19.76 -4.27 -3.13
N GLU A 266 -20.85 -4.30 -3.90
CA GLU A 266 -21.55 -3.09 -4.32
C GLU A 266 -22.16 -2.37 -3.11
N LEU A 267 -22.94 -3.07 -2.27
CA LEU A 267 -23.59 -2.50 -1.09
C LEU A 267 -22.61 -1.95 -0.04
N THR A 268 -21.49 -2.64 0.19
CA THR A 268 -20.54 -2.28 1.25
C THR A 268 -19.41 -1.36 0.80
N GLY A 269 -19.19 -1.23 -0.51
CA GLY A 269 -18.01 -0.59 -1.10
C GLY A 269 -16.69 -1.32 -0.82
N SER A 270 -16.74 -2.56 -0.33
CA SER A 270 -15.56 -3.32 0.07
C SER A 270 -14.97 -4.10 -1.10
N ARG A 271 -13.63 -4.26 -1.09
CA ARG A 271 -12.91 -5.05 -2.10
C ARG A 271 -13.40 -6.50 -2.12
N GLY A 272 -13.55 -7.06 -3.33
CA GLY A 272 -14.10 -8.40 -3.53
C GLY A 272 -13.40 -9.51 -2.74
N SER A 273 -12.06 -9.49 -2.62
CA SER A 273 -11.31 -10.51 -1.85
C SER A 273 -11.61 -10.48 -0.36
N VAL A 274 -11.86 -9.29 0.20
CA VAL A 274 -12.23 -9.10 1.60
C VAL A 274 -13.66 -9.58 1.84
N VAL A 275 -14.57 -9.23 0.91
CA VAL A 275 -15.96 -9.70 0.94
C VAL A 275 -16.03 -11.22 0.88
N GLN A 276 -15.28 -11.85 -0.03
CA GLN A 276 -15.23 -13.30 -0.15
C GLN A 276 -14.76 -13.97 1.15
N SER A 277 -13.73 -13.41 1.79
CA SER A 277 -13.25 -13.90 3.09
C SER A 277 -14.32 -13.78 4.18
N ALA A 278 -15.06 -12.68 4.23
CA ALA A 278 -16.15 -12.49 5.18
C ALA A 278 -17.34 -13.42 4.90
N MET A 279 -17.73 -13.61 3.63
CA MET A 279 -18.81 -14.52 3.23
C MET A 279 -18.56 -15.95 3.70
N LYS A 280 -17.30 -16.44 3.68
CA LYS A 280 -16.97 -17.77 4.20
C LYS A 280 -17.36 -17.94 5.67
N LYS A 281 -17.27 -16.88 6.48
CA LYS A 281 -17.66 -16.92 7.91
C LYS A 281 -19.17 -17.01 8.09
N TYR A 282 -19.93 -16.48 7.14
CA TYR A 282 -21.41 -16.47 7.15
C TYR A 282 -22.01 -17.47 6.16
N ALA A 283 -21.23 -18.42 5.64
CA ALA A 283 -21.66 -19.30 4.55
C ALA A 283 -22.92 -20.09 4.90
N LYS A 284 -23.01 -20.60 6.14
CA LYS A 284 -24.21 -21.31 6.61
C LYS A 284 -25.45 -20.41 6.60
N ASP A 285 -25.37 -19.21 7.17
CA ASP A 285 -26.52 -18.26 7.20
C ASP A 285 -26.95 -17.84 5.79
N ILE A 286 -25.99 -17.65 4.88
CA ILE A 286 -26.28 -17.35 3.47
C ILE A 286 -27.00 -18.52 2.80
N ASN A 287 -26.51 -19.75 2.97
CA ASN A 287 -27.11 -20.94 2.38
C ASN A 287 -28.52 -21.19 2.95
N ASP A 288 -28.67 -21.14 4.28
CA ASP A 288 -29.96 -21.28 4.97
C ASP A 288 -30.97 -20.23 4.47
N HIS A 289 -30.51 -19.02 4.13
CA HIS A 289 -31.37 -18.00 3.51
C HIS A 289 -31.72 -18.34 2.07
N HIS A 290 -30.74 -18.77 1.25
CA HIS A 290 -31.00 -19.13 -0.14
C HIS A 290 -32.02 -20.26 -0.26
N GLU A 291 -31.92 -21.29 0.57
CA GLU A 291 -32.82 -22.46 0.59
C GLU A 291 -34.30 -22.10 0.82
N LYS A 292 -34.60 -20.93 1.40
CA LYS A 292 -35.98 -20.44 1.59
C LYS A 292 -36.66 -20.03 0.28
N TYR A 293 -35.89 -19.81 -0.78
CA TYR A 293 -36.36 -19.24 -2.05
C TYR A 293 -36.00 -20.17 -3.21
N PRO A 294 -36.87 -21.15 -3.55
CA PRO A 294 -36.64 -22.08 -4.65
C PRO A 294 -36.34 -21.39 -5.98
N GLU A 295 -36.88 -20.18 -6.21
CA GLU A 295 -36.64 -19.41 -7.41
C GLU A 295 -35.17 -19.02 -7.64
N PHE A 296 -34.33 -19.07 -6.59
CA PHE A 296 -32.89 -18.78 -6.68
C PHE A 296 -32.10 -19.87 -7.38
N PHE A 297 -32.65 -21.08 -7.48
CA PHE A 297 -31.95 -22.25 -8.02
C PHE A 297 -32.39 -22.57 -9.44
N ASN A 298 -31.43 -23.08 -10.22
CA ASN A 298 -31.66 -23.80 -11.47
C ASN A 298 -32.19 -25.22 -11.17
N ASP A 299 -32.65 -25.91 -12.21
CA ASP A 299 -33.16 -27.29 -12.08
C ASP A 299 -32.08 -28.29 -11.61
N ASP A 300 -30.80 -27.95 -11.77
CA ASP A 300 -29.65 -28.74 -11.31
C ASP A 300 -29.22 -28.44 -9.86
N GLY A 301 -29.96 -27.58 -9.15
CA GLY A 301 -29.69 -27.19 -7.77
C GLY A 301 -28.59 -26.13 -7.62
N THR A 302 -28.05 -25.58 -8.71
CA THR A 302 -27.07 -24.47 -8.66
C THR A 302 -27.77 -23.11 -8.58
N LEU A 303 -27.13 -22.11 -7.97
CA LEU A 303 -27.67 -20.74 -7.95
C LEU A 303 -27.70 -20.12 -9.35
N LYS A 304 -28.80 -19.45 -9.69
CA LYS A 304 -28.98 -18.70 -10.93
C LYS A 304 -28.00 -17.52 -11.01
N GLN A 305 -26.94 -17.68 -11.78
CA GLN A 305 -25.86 -16.69 -11.96
C GLN A 305 -26.38 -15.29 -12.39
N TYR A 306 -27.48 -15.25 -13.15
CA TYR A 306 -28.02 -14.02 -13.70
C TYR A 306 -29.29 -13.53 -13.00
N PHE A 307 -29.70 -14.15 -11.90
CA PHE A 307 -30.92 -13.75 -11.17
C PHE A 307 -30.88 -12.28 -10.73
N ASN A 308 -29.71 -11.81 -10.31
CA ASN A 308 -29.50 -10.44 -9.87
C ASN A 308 -29.37 -9.43 -11.04
N ARG A 309 -29.42 -9.87 -12.31
CA ARG A 309 -29.37 -8.95 -13.45
C ARG A 309 -30.77 -8.38 -13.73
N LYS A 310 -31.12 -7.34 -12.99
CA LYS A 310 -32.39 -6.63 -13.15
C LYS A 310 -32.21 -5.40 -14.03
N ARG A 311 -32.95 -5.34 -15.14
CA ARG A 311 -32.77 -4.28 -16.14
C ARG A 311 -33.16 -2.92 -15.56
N GLY A 312 -32.21 -1.99 -15.54
CA GLY A 312 -32.44 -0.60 -15.12
C GLY A 312 -32.59 -0.41 -13.61
N ILE A 313 -32.24 -1.41 -12.79
CA ILE A 313 -32.32 -1.32 -11.34
C ILE A 313 -30.93 -1.50 -10.74
N GLU A 314 -30.45 -0.46 -10.07
CA GLU A 314 -29.22 -0.51 -9.27
C GLU A 314 -29.54 -1.00 -7.86
N ILE A 315 -28.75 -1.95 -7.35
CA ILE A 315 -29.03 -2.54 -6.03
C ILE A 315 -29.04 -1.50 -4.91
N LYS A 316 -28.17 -0.49 -4.98
CA LYS A 316 -28.08 0.57 -3.97
C LYS A 316 -29.31 1.45 -3.90
N GLN A 317 -30.11 1.48 -4.96
CA GLN A 317 -31.38 2.21 -5.02
C GLN A 317 -32.52 1.38 -4.45
N GLU A 318 -32.41 0.04 -4.50
CA GLU A 318 -33.47 -0.88 -4.06
C GLU A 318 -33.25 -1.35 -2.61
N ILE A 319 -32.02 -1.68 -2.22
CA ILE A 319 -31.63 -2.09 -0.87
C ILE A 319 -30.88 -0.94 -0.20
N ASP A 320 -31.61 -0.13 0.55
CA ASP A 320 -31.02 0.90 1.41
C ASP A 320 -30.50 0.26 2.70
N LEU A 321 -29.19 0.00 2.69
CA LEU A 321 -28.48 -0.60 3.81
C LEU A 321 -28.62 0.20 5.12
N ILE A 322 -28.66 1.54 5.05
CA ILE A 322 -28.77 2.40 6.22
C ILE A 322 -30.18 2.33 6.80
N LYS A 323 -31.20 2.29 5.94
CA LYS A 323 -32.59 2.20 6.38
C LYS A 323 -32.95 0.82 6.94
N LEU A 324 -32.50 -0.24 6.29
CA LEU A 324 -32.86 -1.61 6.65
C LEU A 324 -32.09 -2.11 7.88
N VAL A 325 -30.83 -1.68 8.04
CA VAL A 325 -29.99 -2.04 9.18
C VAL A 325 -29.32 -0.77 9.70
N PRO A 326 -30.03 0.09 10.45
CA PRO A 326 -29.50 1.40 10.87
C PRO A 326 -28.38 1.28 11.91
N ASN A 327 -28.42 0.25 12.74
CA ASN A 327 -27.43 -0.07 13.78
C ASN A 327 -27.00 -1.52 13.64
N GLY A 328 -25.80 -1.87 14.14
CA GLY A 328 -25.21 -3.20 13.97
C GLY A 328 -25.84 -4.27 14.84
#